data_AF-A0A959ENM0-F1
#
_entry.id   AF-A0A959ENM0-F1
#
_cell.length_a   1.000
_cell.length_b   1.000
_cell.length_c   1.000
_cell.angle_alpha   90.00
_cell.angle_beta   90.00
_cell.angle_gamma   90.00
#
_symmetry.space_group_name_H-M   'P 1'
#
loop_
_entity.id
_entity.type
_entity.pdbx_description
1 polymer ?
#
loop_
_entity_poly.entity_id
_entity_poly.type
_entity_poly.pdbx_seq_one_letter_code
_entity_poly.pdbx_strand_id
1 'polypeptide(L)'
;ANPKAESSLSQALGVGIDIHWKWYQPLRNEYGFVMFLGHGALLRRKTWEEVGGFPDIVSEDLGFAIHAREKGYRGRFVEDVVCYEDFPDSVRAFRIRHMKWTRGTCEFLARKFNWLIKARNISWTEKLDILFPTLNLPLTLLYFLFMVNANIFLPSFFGHWQELTWVTAGREFTMPVLALDPGFGIIFTWDFFLITLLTFFGPVLCFILALAPKPRQLFRFLSHSTALYAALSPLSSLGVVAYFFSGEATFLVTG
;
A
#
# COMPACT_ATOMS: atom_id res chain seq x y z
N ALA A 1 5.09 11.89 -12.90
CA ALA A 1 5.20 12.86 -11.80
C ALA A 1 5.22 14.25 -12.39
N ASN A 2 4.64 15.25 -11.73
CA ASN A 2 4.71 16.63 -12.21
C ASN A 2 6.18 17.14 -12.18
N PRO A 3 6.78 17.47 -13.33
CA PRO A 3 8.16 17.98 -13.37
C PRO A 3 8.29 19.38 -12.77
N LYS A 4 7.18 20.10 -12.57
CA LYS A 4 7.14 21.43 -11.97
C LYS A 4 6.93 21.40 -10.45
N ALA A 5 7.01 20.23 -9.81
CA ALA A 5 6.85 20.12 -8.37
C ALA A 5 7.96 20.88 -7.62
N GLU A 6 7.57 21.83 -6.77
CA GLU A 6 8.52 22.69 -6.03
C GLU A 6 8.95 22.07 -4.69
N SER A 7 8.09 21.28 -4.06
CA SER A 7 8.39 20.67 -2.76
C SER A 7 9.44 19.56 -2.88
N SER A 8 10.42 19.57 -1.97
CA SER A 8 11.44 18.51 -1.86
C SER A 8 10.83 17.14 -1.59
N LEU A 9 9.71 17.08 -0.85
CA LEU A 9 8.99 15.82 -0.59
C LEU A 9 8.37 15.28 -1.88
N SER A 10 7.70 16.16 -2.63
CA SER A 10 7.07 15.81 -3.90
C SER A 10 8.09 15.38 -4.95
N GLN A 11 9.25 16.04 -5.01
CA GLN A 11 10.36 15.63 -5.88
C GLN A 11 10.96 14.27 -5.48
N ALA A 12 11.10 14.00 -4.17
CA ALA A 12 11.69 12.77 -3.67
C ALA A 12 10.77 11.55 -3.88
N LEU A 13 9.47 11.71 -3.64
CA LEU A 13 8.50 10.61 -3.66
C LEU A 13 7.66 10.54 -4.94
N GLY A 14 7.55 11.63 -5.69
CA GLY A 14 6.80 11.70 -6.94
C GLY A 14 7.30 10.74 -8.00
N VAL A 15 8.60 10.37 -7.98
CA VAL A 15 9.14 9.32 -8.86
C VAL A 15 8.40 7.98 -8.71
N GLY A 16 7.81 7.72 -7.55
CA GLY A 16 6.99 6.53 -7.32
C GLY A 16 5.73 6.50 -8.18
N ILE A 17 5.18 7.66 -8.55
CA ILE A 17 4.05 7.78 -9.49
C ILE A 17 4.45 7.22 -10.86
N ASP A 18 5.60 7.66 -11.40
CA ASP A 18 6.07 7.19 -12.70
C ASP A 18 6.34 5.69 -12.71
N ILE A 19 6.93 5.18 -11.63
CA ILE A 19 7.20 3.75 -11.47
C ILE A 19 5.88 2.97 -11.38
N HIS A 20 4.88 3.49 -10.66
CA HIS A 20 3.55 2.88 -10.60
C HIS A 20 2.91 2.74 -11.99
N TRP A 21 2.82 3.85 -12.73
CA TRP A 21 2.22 3.86 -14.06
C TRP A 21 3.03 3.07 -15.09
N LYS A 22 4.36 2.98 -14.95
CA LYS A 22 5.21 2.20 -15.86
C LYS A 22 5.17 0.70 -15.63
N TRP A 23 5.11 0.24 -14.37
CA TRP A 23 5.27 -1.18 -14.05
C TRP A 23 3.96 -1.89 -13.68
N TYR A 24 3.02 -1.20 -13.04
CA TYR A 24 1.79 -1.85 -12.58
C TYR A 24 0.69 -1.81 -13.63
N GLN A 25 0.48 -0.66 -14.26
CA GLN A 25 -0.69 -0.44 -15.12
C GLN A 25 -0.64 -1.21 -16.44
N PRO A 26 0.52 -1.35 -17.13
CA PRO A 26 0.62 -2.20 -18.32
C PRO A 26 0.31 -3.68 -18.03
N LEU A 27 0.83 -4.21 -16.92
CA LEU A 27 0.57 -5.59 -16.50
C LEU A 27 -0.91 -5.82 -16.19
N ARG A 28 -1.55 -4.89 -15.48
CA ARG A 28 -3.00 -4.92 -15.22
C ARG A 28 -3.81 -4.82 -16.49
N ASN A 29 -3.33 -4.04 -17.45
CA ASN A 29 -3.99 -3.85 -18.73
C ASN A 29 -3.95 -5.11 -19.61
N GLU A 30 -2.89 -5.90 -19.52
CA GLU A 30 -2.76 -7.14 -20.29
C GLU A 30 -3.40 -8.34 -19.59
N TYR A 31 -3.19 -8.48 -18.27
CA TYR A 31 -3.49 -9.71 -17.54
C TYR A 31 -4.56 -9.59 -16.46
N GLY A 32 -5.00 -8.37 -16.13
CA GLY A 32 -5.78 -8.11 -14.93
C GLY A 32 -6.86 -7.06 -15.11
N PHE A 33 -7.05 -6.27 -14.06
CA PHE A 33 -8.08 -5.25 -13.99
C PHE A 33 -7.45 -3.86 -14.02
N VAL A 34 -7.76 -3.11 -15.09
CA VAL A 34 -7.39 -1.69 -15.18
C VAL A 34 -8.24 -0.88 -14.20
N MET A 35 -7.64 -0.49 -13.08
CA MET A 35 -8.31 0.31 -12.06
C MET A 35 -8.53 1.74 -12.56
N PHE A 36 -9.73 2.26 -12.32
CA PHE A 36 -9.98 3.69 -12.46
C PHE A 36 -9.62 4.38 -11.14
N LEU A 37 -8.67 5.33 -11.21
CA LEU A 37 -8.09 6.05 -10.06
C LEU A 37 -8.58 7.51 -9.96
N GLY A 38 -9.71 7.83 -10.60
CA GLY A 38 -10.37 9.13 -10.49
C GLY A 38 -9.83 10.26 -11.36
N HIS A 39 -8.63 10.13 -11.95
CA HIS A 39 -8.04 11.14 -12.85
C HIS A 39 -7.36 10.52 -14.08
N GLY A 40 -6.99 11.37 -15.05
CA GLY A 40 -6.25 10.94 -16.25
C GLY A 40 -7.01 9.91 -17.11
N ALA A 41 -8.34 9.90 -17.05
CA ALA A 41 -9.17 8.90 -17.71
C ALA A 41 -10.26 9.54 -18.58
N LEU A 42 -10.68 8.80 -19.61
CA LEU A 42 -11.85 9.13 -20.43
C LEU A 42 -12.90 8.05 -20.24
N LEU A 43 -14.13 8.48 -19.96
CA LEU A 43 -15.28 7.59 -19.79
C LEU A 43 -16.21 7.68 -20.99
N ARG A 44 -16.58 6.53 -21.55
CA ARG A 44 -17.61 6.47 -22.58
C ARG A 44 -18.95 6.78 -21.93
N ARG A 45 -19.63 7.82 -22.41
CA ARG A 45 -20.96 8.23 -21.91
C ARG A 45 -21.97 7.08 -21.86
N LYS A 46 -22.02 6.23 -22.88
CA LYS A 46 -22.88 5.04 -22.88
C LYS A 46 -22.60 4.11 -21.69
N THR A 47 -21.33 3.85 -21.39
CA THR A 47 -20.95 3.03 -20.22
C THR A 47 -21.36 3.70 -18.91
N TRP A 48 -21.19 5.03 -18.82
CA TRP A 48 -21.63 5.82 -17.68
C TRP A 48 -23.13 5.68 -17.39
N GLU A 49 -23.95 5.89 -18.42
CA GLU A 49 -25.41 5.81 -18.36
C GLU A 49 -25.88 4.38 -18.05
N GLU A 50 -25.26 3.36 -18.67
CA GLU A 50 -25.62 1.98 -18.40
C GLU A 50 -25.27 1.53 -16.98
N VAL A 51 -24.13 1.96 -16.42
CA VAL A 51 -23.75 1.64 -15.03
C VAL A 51 -24.65 2.37 -14.03
N GLY A 52 -25.20 3.53 -14.39
CA GLY A 52 -26.01 4.36 -13.51
C GLY A 52 -25.20 5.38 -12.70
N GLY A 53 -24.01 5.75 -13.17
CA GLY A 53 -23.14 6.76 -12.57
C GLY A 53 -22.23 6.28 -11.42
N PHE A 54 -21.68 7.24 -10.66
CA PHE A 54 -20.77 6.96 -9.54
C PHE A 54 -21.57 6.45 -8.35
N PRO A 55 -21.16 5.33 -7.71
CA PRO A 55 -21.77 4.89 -6.47
C PRO A 55 -21.37 5.81 -5.32
N ASP A 56 -22.27 5.99 -4.35
CA ASP A 56 -22.04 6.77 -3.13
C ASP A 56 -21.16 5.99 -2.11
N ILE A 57 -19.86 5.95 -2.41
CA ILE A 57 -18.78 5.45 -1.57
C ILE A 57 -17.53 6.31 -1.79
N VAL A 58 -16.61 6.36 -0.83
CA VAL A 58 -15.38 7.18 -0.96
C VAL A 58 -14.53 6.79 -2.17
N SER A 59 -14.48 5.49 -2.50
CA SER A 59 -13.77 4.97 -3.68
C SER A 59 -14.74 4.84 -4.86
N GLU A 60 -15.39 5.95 -5.22
CA GLU A 60 -16.43 6.00 -6.25
C GLU A 60 -15.92 5.56 -7.63
N ASP A 61 -14.67 5.88 -7.93
CA ASP A 61 -13.93 5.54 -9.15
C ASP A 61 -13.78 4.02 -9.33
N LEU A 62 -13.26 3.34 -8.31
CA LEU A 62 -13.15 1.88 -8.30
C LEU A 62 -14.53 1.23 -8.28
N GLY A 63 -15.48 1.80 -7.51
CA GLY A 63 -16.86 1.35 -7.47
C GLY A 63 -17.53 1.36 -8.84
N PHE A 64 -17.35 2.45 -9.61
CA PHE A 64 -17.82 2.52 -10.99
C PHE A 64 -17.13 1.49 -11.87
N ALA A 65 -15.80 1.37 -11.78
CA ALA A 65 -15.03 0.47 -12.64
C ALA A 65 -15.43 -1.00 -12.47
N ILE A 66 -15.69 -1.47 -11.24
CA ILE A 66 -16.12 -2.86 -11.02
C ILE A 66 -17.53 -3.12 -11.58
N HIS A 67 -18.44 -2.14 -11.51
CA HIS A 67 -19.78 -2.28 -12.10
C HIS A 67 -19.74 -2.25 -13.62
N ALA A 68 -18.91 -1.37 -14.20
CA ALA A 68 -18.65 -1.35 -15.64
C ALA A 68 -18.10 -2.70 -16.11
N ARG A 69 -17.16 -3.28 -15.36
CA ARG A 69 -16.60 -4.60 -15.66
C ARG A 69 -17.62 -5.72 -15.57
N GLU A 70 -18.49 -5.71 -14.56
CA GLU A 70 -19.57 -6.69 -14.44
C GLU A 70 -20.59 -6.56 -15.59
N LYS A 71 -20.74 -5.38 -16.20
CA LYS A 71 -21.51 -5.19 -17.45
C LYS A 71 -20.75 -5.58 -18.72
N GLY A 72 -19.54 -6.12 -18.60
CA GLY A 72 -18.74 -6.60 -19.72
C GLY A 72 -17.78 -5.57 -20.32
N TYR A 73 -17.80 -4.31 -19.86
CA TYR A 73 -16.83 -3.30 -20.29
C TYR A 73 -15.43 -3.62 -19.76
N ARG A 74 -14.39 -3.11 -20.41
CA ARG A 74 -13.00 -3.22 -19.94
C ARG A 74 -12.34 -1.86 -19.98
N GLY A 75 -11.52 -1.57 -18.97
CA GLY A 75 -10.60 -0.44 -19.03
C GLY A 75 -9.44 -0.74 -19.97
N ARG A 76 -8.89 0.30 -20.61
CA ARG A 76 -7.67 0.24 -21.41
C ARG A 76 -6.73 1.33 -20.90
N PHE A 77 -5.55 0.93 -20.45
CA PHE A 77 -4.47 1.85 -20.13
C PHE A 77 -3.72 2.20 -21.42
N VAL A 78 -3.64 3.47 -21.79
CA VAL A 78 -2.98 3.92 -23.03
C VAL A 78 -1.62 4.52 -22.67
N GLU A 79 -0.55 3.77 -22.89
CA GLU A 79 0.82 4.14 -22.49
C GLU A 79 1.35 5.40 -23.20
N ASP A 80 0.88 5.66 -24.42
CA ASP A 80 1.31 6.80 -25.22
C ASP A 80 0.70 8.14 -24.77
N VAL A 81 -0.28 8.11 -23.85
CA VAL A 81 -0.93 9.32 -23.33
C VAL A 81 -0.27 9.74 -22.02
N VAL A 82 0.36 10.91 -22.04
CA VAL A 82 1.07 11.46 -20.89
C VAL A 82 0.19 12.42 -20.11
N CYS A 83 0.01 12.14 -18.82
CA CYS A 83 -0.62 13.03 -17.85
C CYS A 83 0.37 13.31 -16.70
N TYR A 84 0.35 14.54 -16.18
CA TYR A 84 1.12 14.90 -14.99
C TYR A 84 0.24 14.83 -13.74
N GLU A 85 0.81 14.31 -12.66
CA GLU A 85 0.13 14.14 -11.38
C GLU A 85 1.00 14.73 -10.26
N ASP A 86 0.35 15.45 -9.35
CA ASP A 86 0.97 16.05 -8.19
C ASP A 86 1.02 15.07 -7.00
N PHE A 87 2.25 14.85 -6.53
CA PHE A 87 2.48 14.22 -5.23
C PHE A 87 2.31 15.27 -4.12
N PRO A 88 1.77 14.91 -2.94
CA PRO A 88 1.57 15.84 -1.84
C PRO A 88 2.84 16.64 -1.50
N ASP A 89 2.66 17.95 -1.33
CA ASP A 89 3.74 18.90 -1.06
C ASP A 89 4.31 18.79 0.37
N SER A 90 3.55 18.19 1.27
CA SER A 90 3.85 18.14 2.70
C SER A 90 3.41 16.82 3.33
N VAL A 91 4.05 16.47 4.44
CA VAL A 91 3.68 15.28 5.24
C VAL A 91 2.23 15.37 5.72
N ARG A 92 1.73 16.58 6.02
CA ARG A 92 0.33 16.80 6.41
C ARG A 92 -0.62 16.49 5.26
N ALA A 93 -0.36 16.99 4.05
CA ALA A 93 -1.18 16.71 2.88
C ALA A 93 -1.15 15.21 2.54
N PHE A 94 0.02 14.58 2.62
CA PHE A 94 0.15 13.14 2.42
C PHE A 94 -0.65 12.35 3.46
N ARG A 95 -0.58 12.72 4.74
CA ARG A 95 -1.37 12.10 5.81
C ARG A 95 -2.87 12.15 5.54
N ILE A 96 -3.39 13.31 5.13
CA ILE A 96 -4.82 13.48 4.81
C ILE A 96 -5.21 12.57 3.64
N ARG A 97 -4.41 12.56 2.56
CA ARG A 97 -4.63 11.69 1.39
C ARG A 97 -4.62 10.21 1.79
N HIS A 98 -3.61 9.80 2.56
CA HIS A 98 -3.45 8.42 3.02
C HIS A 98 -4.63 7.97 3.90
N MET A 99 -5.08 8.83 4.82
CA MET A 99 -6.26 8.54 5.65
C MET A 99 -7.54 8.39 4.82
N LYS A 100 -7.72 9.21 3.76
CA LYS A 100 -8.83 9.08 2.83
C LYS A 100 -8.79 7.71 2.14
N TRP A 101 -7.63 7.29 1.66
CA TRP A 101 -7.45 5.96 1.05
C TRP A 101 -7.71 4.82 2.03
N THR A 102 -7.19 4.89 3.26
CA THR A 102 -7.42 3.85 4.27
C THR A 102 -8.90 3.69 4.58
N ARG A 103 -9.63 4.80 4.84
CA ARG A 103 -11.07 4.74 5.10
C ARG A 103 -11.87 4.30 3.87
N GLY A 104 -11.51 4.81 2.68
CA GLY A 104 -12.22 4.48 1.45
C GLY A 104 -12.04 3.02 1.01
N THR A 105 -10.89 2.42 1.29
CA THR A 105 -10.68 0.98 1.07
C THR A 105 -11.43 0.12 2.08
N CYS A 106 -11.47 0.52 3.36
CA CYS A 106 -12.30 -0.16 4.37
C CYS A 106 -13.79 -0.13 3.99
N GLU A 107 -14.31 1.04 3.58
CA GLU A 107 -15.70 1.17 3.13
C GLU A 107 -15.98 0.34 1.87
N PHE A 108 -15.08 0.42 0.88
CA PHE A 108 -15.20 -0.39 -0.33
C PHE A 108 -15.28 -1.88 0.00
N LEU A 109 -14.39 -2.38 0.87
CA LEU A 109 -14.42 -3.79 1.26
C LEU A 109 -15.71 -4.13 2.03
N ALA A 110 -16.09 -3.32 3.01
CA ALA A 110 -17.31 -3.57 3.78
C ALA A 110 -18.57 -3.62 2.89
N ARG A 111 -18.69 -2.71 1.92
CA ARG A 111 -19.89 -2.58 1.08
C ARG A 111 -19.86 -3.43 -0.19
N LYS A 112 -18.68 -3.71 -0.77
CA LYS A 112 -18.54 -4.31 -2.11
C LYS A 112 -17.84 -5.66 -2.12
N PHE A 113 -17.17 -6.11 -1.04
CA PHE A 113 -16.45 -7.39 -1.04
C PHE A 113 -17.34 -8.59 -1.43
N ASN A 114 -18.46 -8.77 -0.73
CA ASN A 114 -19.38 -9.89 -0.99
C ASN A 114 -20.00 -9.83 -2.40
N TRP A 115 -20.26 -8.63 -2.90
CA TRP A 115 -20.77 -8.43 -4.25
C TRP A 115 -19.69 -8.79 -5.30
N LEU A 116 -18.46 -8.32 -5.11
CA LEU A 116 -17.33 -8.55 -6.01
C LEU A 116 -16.99 -10.04 -6.12
N ILE A 117 -17.02 -10.79 -5.00
CA ILE A 117 -16.79 -12.24 -5.02
C ILE A 117 -17.87 -12.98 -5.81
N LYS A 118 -19.13 -12.53 -5.72
CA LYS A 118 -20.28 -13.13 -6.41
C LYS A 118 -20.43 -12.69 -7.88
N ALA A 119 -19.74 -11.62 -8.28
CA ALA A 119 -19.74 -11.10 -9.64
C ALA A 119 -19.32 -12.19 -10.64
N ARG A 120 -20.10 -12.37 -11.72
CA ARG A 120 -19.93 -13.49 -12.66
C ARG A 120 -19.09 -13.11 -13.88
N ASN A 121 -19.11 -11.84 -14.26
CA ASN A 121 -18.42 -11.34 -15.45
C ASN A 121 -17.02 -10.78 -15.14
N ILE A 122 -16.64 -10.79 -13.86
CA ILE A 122 -15.30 -10.50 -13.38
C ILE A 122 -14.59 -11.83 -13.11
N SER A 123 -13.44 -12.04 -13.76
CA SER A 123 -12.64 -13.25 -13.56
C SER A 123 -11.98 -13.28 -12.17
N TRP A 124 -11.57 -14.47 -11.71
CA TRP A 124 -10.87 -14.59 -10.44
C TRP A 124 -9.53 -13.84 -10.40
N THR A 125 -8.83 -13.75 -11.52
CA THR A 125 -7.59 -12.96 -11.62
C THR A 125 -7.87 -11.47 -11.41
N GLU A 126 -8.89 -10.91 -12.07
CA GLU A 126 -9.33 -9.53 -11.88
C GLU A 126 -9.81 -9.26 -10.45
N LYS A 127 -10.55 -10.21 -9.84
CA LYS A 127 -10.97 -10.10 -8.44
C LYS A 127 -9.78 -9.99 -7.50
N LEU A 128 -8.78 -10.85 -7.65
CA LEU A 128 -7.57 -10.79 -6.82
C LEU A 128 -6.78 -9.49 -7.05
N ASP A 129 -6.72 -9.01 -8.30
CA ASP A 129 -6.03 -7.78 -8.66
C ASP A 129 -6.70 -6.51 -8.09
N ILE A 130 -8.02 -6.57 -7.82
CA ILE A 130 -8.77 -5.55 -7.07
C ILE A 130 -8.60 -5.74 -5.55
N LEU A 131 -8.68 -6.98 -5.06
CA LEU A 131 -8.71 -7.28 -3.63
C LEU A 131 -7.37 -7.10 -2.93
N PHE A 132 -6.25 -7.52 -3.54
CA PHE A 132 -4.95 -7.43 -2.87
C PHE A 132 -4.53 -5.99 -2.53
N PRO A 133 -4.61 -5.01 -3.45
CA PRO A 133 -4.28 -3.63 -3.11
C PRO A 133 -5.27 -3.02 -2.12
N THR A 134 -6.56 -3.33 -2.24
CA THR A 134 -7.60 -2.78 -1.35
C THR A 134 -7.51 -3.35 0.06
N LEU A 135 -7.09 -4.60 0.22
CA LEU A 135 -6.83 -5.23 1.52
C LEU A 135 -5.54 -4.74 2.19
N ASN A 136 -4.55 -4.29 1.41
CA ASN A 136 -3.26 -3.88 1.96
C ASN A 136 -3.37 -2.78 3.03
N LEU A 137 -4.22 -1.77 2.80
CA LEU A 137 -4.40 -0.66 3.74
C LEU A 137 -5.08 -1.11 5.06
N PRO A 138 -6.20 -1.86 5.06
CA PRO A 138 -6.74 -2.47 6.28
C PRO A 138 -5.77 -3.39 7.01
N LEU A 139 -4.97 -4.17 6.28
CA LEU A 139 -3.98 -5.08 6.85
C LEU A 139 -2.85 -4.36 7.60
N THR A 140 -2.69 -3.04 7.41
CA THR A 140 -1.76 -2.24 8.23
C THR A 140 -2.06 -2.32 9.72
N LEU A 141 -3.33 -2.50 10.12
CA LEU A 141 -3.70 -2.74 11.52
C LEU A 141 -3.10 -4.05 12.03
N LEU A 142 -3.26 -5.15 11.30
CA LEU A 142 -2.73 -6.45 11.69
C LEU A 142 -1.20 -6.43 11.74
N TYR A 143 -0.57 -5.79 10.76
CA TYR A 143 0.88 -5.61 10.76
C TYR A 143 1.36 -4.76 11.94
N PHE A 144 0.66 -3.68 12.27
CA PHE A 144 0.98 -2.86 13.43
C PHE A 144 0.84 -3.63 14.74
N LEU A 145 -0.24 -4.39 14.92
CA LEU A 145 -0.44 -5.25 16.09
C LEU A 145 0.64 -6.34 16.18
N PHE A 146 1.02 -6.94 15.05
CA PHE A 146 2.14 -7.87 14.99
C PHE A 146 3.45 -7.21 15.40
N MET A 147 3.76 -6.00 14.93
CA MET A 147 4.96 -5.27 15.31
C MET A 147 5.00 -4.94 16.80
N VAL A 148 3.90 -4.49 17.38
CA VAL A 148 3.80 -4.24 18.82
C VAL A 148 3.95 -5.55 19.60
N ASN A 149 3.33 -6.64 19.13
CA ASN A 149 3.46 -7.95 19.76
C ASN A 149 4.91 -8.48 19.71
N ALA A 150 5.52 -8.49 18.54
CA ALA A 150 6.85 -9.04 18.30
C ALA A 150 7.97 -8.24 18.99
N ASN A 151 7.85 -6.91 19.06
CA ASN A 151 8.92 -6.05 19.59
C ASN A 151 8.72 -5.63 21.04
N ILE A 152 7.49 -5.65 21.57
CA ILE A 152 7.20 -5.18 22.93
C ILE A 152 6.67 -6.32 23.79
N PHE A 153 5.55 -6.94 23.40
CA PHE A 153 4.91 -7.96 24.26
C PHE A 153 5.76 -9.23 24.39
N LEU A 154 6.15 -9.87 23.28
CA LEU A 154 6.93 -11.10 23.34
C LEU A 154 8.24 -10.92 24.14
N PRO A 155 9.06 -9.88 23.90
CA PRO A 155 10.26 -9.67 24.70
C PRO A 155 9.98 -9.32 26.16
N SER A 156 8.87 -8.63 26.47
CA SER A 156 8.55 -8.28 27.87
C SER A 156 8.10 -9.47 28.71
N PHE A 157 7.41 -10.44 28.10
CA PHE A 157 6.88 -11.61 28.80
C PHE A 157 7.79 -12.84 28.72
N PHE A 158 8.51 -13.00 27.62
CA PHE A 158 9.33 -14.19 27.32
C PHE A 158 10.79 -13.85 26.99
N GLY A 159 11.20 -12.59 27.19
CA GLY A 159 12.58 -12.18 26.97
C GLY A 159 13.44 -12.44 28.19
N HIS A 160 14.70 -12.77 27.93
CA HIS A 160 15.76 -12.82 28.94
C HIS A 160 16.93 -11.96 28.48
N TRP A 161 17.60 -11.34 29.44
CA TRP A 161 18.80 -10.56 29.15
C TRP A 161 19.94 -11.52 28.78
N GLN A 162 20.55 -11.28 27.63
CA GLN A 162 21.71 -12.01 27.17
C GLN A 162 22.78 -11.01 26.74
N GLU A 163 24.04 -11.31 27.02
CA GLU A 163 25.15 -10.53 26.50
C GLU A 163 25.44 -10.95 25.05
N LEU A 164 25.33 -9.99 24.13
CA LEU A 164 25.73 -10.19 22.75
C LEU A 164 27.15 -9.66 22.57
N THR A 165 28.08 -10.59 22.33
CA THR A 165 29.50 -10.27 22.13
C THR A 165 29.81 -10.16 20.65
N TRP A 166 30.28 -8.99 20.23
CA TRP A 166 30.79 -8.74 18.88
C TRP A 166 32.32 -8.70 18.93
N VAL A 167 32.97 -9.50 18.08
CA VAL A 167 34.42 -9.46 17.93
C VAL A 167 34.76 -8.68 16.67
N THR A 168 35.35 -7.49 16.83
CA THR A 168 35.81 -6.67 15.70
C THR A 168 37.26 -6.26 15.92
N ALA A 169 38.12 -6.52 14.93
CA ALA A 169 39.56 -6.20 15.00
C ALA A 169 40.26 -6.69 16.30
N GLY A 170 39.89 -7.86 16.81
CA GLY A 170 40.44 -8.43 18.04
C GLY A 170 39.98 -7.77 19.35
N ARG A 171 39.02 -6.85 19.28
CA ARG A 171 38.35 -6.27 20.45
C ARG A 171 36.96 -6.89 20.61
N GLU A 172 36.66 -7.29 21.84
CA GLU A 172 35.34 -7.74 22.23
C GLU A 172 34.49 -6.54 22.66
N PHE A 173 33.30 -6.42 22.08
CA PHE A 173 32.29 -5.46 22.47
C PHE A 173 31.05 -6.23 22.94
N THR A 174 30.76 -6.16 24.23
CA THR A 174 29.57 -6.77 24.82
C THR A 174 28.48 -5.73 24.94
N MET A 175 27.27 -6.08 24.48
CA MET A 175 26.08 -5.28 24.76
C MET A 175 24.96 -6.16 25.30
N PRO A 176 24.27 -5.75 26.38
CA PRO A 176 23.10 -6.46 26.85
C PRO A 176 21.98 -6.31 25.83
N VAL A 177 21.45 -7.43 25.37
CA VAL A 177 20.28 -7.49 24.48
C VAL A 177 19.18 -8.29 25.15
N LEU A 178 17.93 -7.91 24.88
CA LEU A 178 16.77 -8.68 25.31
C LEU A 178 16.48 -9.74 24.24
N ALA A 179 16.89 -10.98 24.50
CA ALA A 179 16.69 -12.11 23.60
C ALA A 179 15.39 -12.83 23.95
N LEU A 180 14.66 -13.32 22.95
CA LEU A 180 13.49 -14.18 23.18
C LEU A 180 13.93 -15.55 23.70
N ASP A 181 13.08 -16.18 24.51
CA ASP A 181 13.29 -17.54 25.02
C ASP A 181 13.74 -18.51 23.89
N PRO A 182 14.74 -19.39 24.13
CA PRO A 182 15.25 -20.30 23.12
C PRO A 182 14.19 -21.23 22.51
N GLY A 183 13.06 -21.46 23.19
CA GLY A 183 11.92 -22.21 22.67
C GLY A 183 11.31 -21.58 21.40
N PHE A 184 11.46 -20.27 21.19
CA PHE A 184 11.10 -19.61 19.93
C PHE A 184 12.04 -19.96 18.77
N GLY A 185 13.17 -20.63 19.03
CA GLY A 185 14.05 -21.13 17.96
C GLY A 185 13.35 -22.04 16.95
N ILE A 186 12.24 -22.68 17.34
CA ILE A 186 11.44 -23.56 16.47
C ILE A 186 10.83 -22.81 15.28
N ILE A 187 10.54 -21.51 15.41
CA ILE A 187 10.00 -20.69 14.31
C ILE A 187 11.08 -20.09 13.41
N PHE A 188 12.36 -20.14 13.80
CA PHE A 188 13.48 -19.60 13.03
C PHE A 188 14.02 -20.63 12.03
N THR A 189 13.12 -21.15 11.22
CA THR A 189 13.41 -22.09 10.14
C THR A 189 13.73 -21.35 8.82
N TRP A 190 14.30 -22.06 7.84
CA TRP A 190 14.72 -21.46 6.57
C TRP A 190 13.57 -20.80 5.79
N ASP A 191 12.39 -21.42 5.81
CA ASP A 191 11.16 -20.91 5.21
C ASP A 191 10.69 -19.62 5.89
N PHE A 192 10.80 -19.50 7.21
CA PHE A 192 10.53 -18.24 7.91
C PHE A 192 11.40 -17.11 7.38
N PHE A 193 12.73 -17.30 7.34
CA PHE A 193 13.65 -16.29 6.83
C PHE A 193 13.41 -15.96 5.35
N LEU A 194 13.10 -16.96 4.52
CA LEU A 194 12.78 -16.76 3.11
C LEU A 194 11.51 -15.91 2.94
N ILE A 195 10.45 -16.24 3.68
CA ILE A 195 9.19 -15.48 3.66
C ILE A 195 9.41 -14.06 4.15
N THR A 196 10.18 -13.86 5.22
CA THR A 196 10.56 -12.52 5.70
C THR A 196 11.30 -11.72 4.63
N LEU A 197 12.25 -12.35 3.92
CA LEU A 197 12.99 -11.68 2.85
C LEU A 197 12.07 -11.27 1.69
N LEU A 198 11.22 -12.19 1.23
CA LEU A 198 10.27 -11.94 0.15
C LEU A 198 9.26 -10.84 0.51
N THR A 199 8.76 -10.85 1.74
CA THR A 199 7.78 -9.84 2.21
C THR A 199 8.43 -8.47 2.44
N PHE A 200 9.68 -8.43 2.88
CA PHE A 200 10.41 -7.18 3.08
C PHE A 200 10.79 -6.52 1.75
N PHE A 201 11.34 -7.29 0.80
CA PHE A 201 11.84 -6.76 -0.47
C PHE A 201 10.79 -6.71 -1.58
N GLY A 202 9.79 -7.60 -1.57
CA GLY A 202 8.78 -7.69 -2.62
C GLY A 202 8.10 -6.36 -2.95
N PRO A 203 7.56 -5.62 -1.96
CA PRO A 203 6.89 -4.34 -2.20
C PRO A 203 7.80 -3.25 -2.77
N VAL A 204 9.11 -3.32 -2.50
CA VAL A 204 10.10 -2.32 -2.92
C VAL A 204 10.88 -2.71 -4.18
N LEU A 205 10.76 -3.97 -4.62
CA LEU A 205 11.57 -4.53 -5.71
C LEU A 205 11.42 -3.76 -7.01
N CYS A 206 10.21 -3.37 -7.39
CA CYS A 206 9.97 -2.58 -8.60
C CYS A 206 10.68 -1.22 -8.55
N PHE A 207 10.71 -0.56 -7.39
CA PHE A 207 11.42 0.71 -7.19
C PHE A 207 12.93 0.50 -7.21
N ILE A 208 13.44 -0.58 -6.62
CA ILE A 208 14.86 -0.95 -6.68
C ILE A 208 15.29 -1.16 -8.12
N LEU A 209 14.56 -1.97 -8.90
CA LEU A 209 14.88 -2.24 -10.30
C LEU A 209 14.79 -0.97 -11.17
N ALA A 210 13.75 -0.16 -10.97
CA ALA A 210 13.55 1.07 -11.74
C ALA A 210 14.58 2.16 -11.43
N LEU A 211 15.08 2.24 -10.20
CA LEU A 211 16.02 3.26 -9.74
C LEU A 211 17.46 2.75 -9.56
N ALA A 212 17.75 1.48 -9.86
CA ALA A 212 19.09 0.91 -9.79
C ALA A 212 20.16 1.75 -10.53
N PRO A 213 19.89 2.36 -11.71
CA PRO A 213 20.85 3.23 -12.37
C PRO A 213 21.13 4.56 -11.64
N LYS A 214 20.31 4.92 -10.64
CA LYS A 214 20.35 6.20 -9.90
C LYS A 214 20.40 5.94 -8.39
N PRO A 215 21.52 5.42 -7.84
CA PRO A 215 21.58 4.94 -6.47
C PRO A 215 21.28 6.01 -5.41
N ARG A 216 21.69 7.27 -5.65
CA ARG A 216 21.35 8.39 -4.75
C ARG A 216 19.84 8.68 -4.72
N GLN A 217 19.17 8.57 -5.86
CA GLN A 217 17.72 8.76 -5.95
C GLN A 217 16.98 7.58 -5.30
N LEU A 218 17.45 6.35 -5.53
CA LEU A 218 16.92 5.14 -4.88
C LEU A 218 17.01 5.25 -3.35
N PHE A 219 18.19 5.59 -2.82
CA PHE A 219 18.39 5.73 -1.39
C PHE A 219 17.44 6.78 -0.80
N ARG A 220 17.35 7.97 -1.41
CA ARG A 220 16.42 9.03 -1.00
C ARG A 220 14.96 8.56 -1.03
N PHE A 221 14.54 7.91 -2.11
CA PHE A 221 13.18 7.40 -2.25
C PHE A 221 12.87 6.39 -1.15
N LEU A 222 13.71 5.38 -0.95
CA LEU A 222 13.51 4.35 0.07
C LEU A 222 13.53 4.95 1.47
N SER A 223 14.52 5.78 1.82
CA SER A 223 14.60 6.39 3.14
C SER A 223 13.38 7.25 3.46
N HIS A 224 12.95 8.11 2.52
CA HIS A 224 11.81 8.99 2.75
C HIS A 224 10.48 8.25 2.77
N SER A 225 10.27 7.28 1.86
CA SER A 225 9.05 6.48 1.83
C SER A 225 8.93 5.60 3.07
N THR A 226 9.98 4.87 3.45
CA THR A 226 9.99 4.04 4.66
C THR A 226 9.70 4.87 5.90
N ALA A 227 10.36 6.02 6.08
CA ALA A 227 10.11 6.90 7.22
C ALA A 227 8.65 7.41 7.24
N LEU A 228 8.12 7.80 6.08
CA LEU A 228 6.77 8.34 5.96
C LEU A 228 5.70 7.27 6.27
N TYR A 229 5.82 6.09 5.68
CA TYR A 229 4.88 4.98 5.93
C TYR A 229 4.99 4.44 7.36
N ALA A 230 6.21 4.33 7.92
CA ALA A 230 6.39 3.93 9.31
C ALA A 230 5.72 4.91 10.28
N ALA A 231 5.88 6.22 10.06
CA ALA A 231 5.23 7.25 10.87
C ALA A 231 3.70 7.24 10.76
N LEU A 232 3.16 6.79 9.62
CA LEU A 232 1.72 6.74 9.36
C LEU A 232 1.07 5.41 9.73
N SER A 233 1.84 4.36 9.97
CA SER A 233 1.29 3.04 10.33
C SER A 233 0.35 3.11 11.54
N PRO A 234 0.72 3.71 12.69
CA PRO A 234 -0.18 3.78 13.84
C PRO A 234 -1.46 4.55 13.52
N LEU A 235 -1.35 5.65 12.78
CA LEU A 235 -2.48 6.48 12.40
C LEU A 235 -3.44 5.74 11.45
N SER A 236 -2.90 5.01 10.49
CA SER A 236 -3.67 4.21 9.55
C SER A 236 -4.41 3.08 10.29
N SER A 237 -3.74 2.41 11.23
CA SER A 237 -4.35 1.42 12.11
C SER A 237 -5.52 2.02 12.92
N LEU A 238 -5.35 3.21 13.49
CA LEU A 238 -6.45 3.93 14.15
C LEU A 238 -7.59 4.27 13.17
N GLY A 239 -7.27 4.60 11.93
CA GLY A 239 -8.24 4.80 10.85
C GLY A 239 -9.12 3.59 10.58
N VAL A 240 -8.49 2.40 10.50
CA VAL A 240 -9.18 1.12 10.31
C VAL A 240 -10.09 0.81 11.49
N VAL A 241 -9.58 0.97 12.72
CA VAL A 241 -10.35 0.77 13.96
C VAL A 241 -11.53 1.73 14.04
N ALA A 242 -11.30 3.01 13.77
CA ALA A 242 -12.36 4.02 13.78
C ALA A 242 -13.47 3.70 12.76
N TYR A 243 -13.12 3.24 11.56
CA TYR A 243 -14.11 2.80 10.58
C TYR A 243 -14.88 1.57 11.07
N PHE A 244 -14.20 0.58 11.68
CA PHE A 244 -14.86 -0.62 12.20
C PHE A 244 -15.94 -0.30 13.23
N PHE A 245 -15.72 0.71 14.09
CA PHE A 245 -16.71 1.13 15.08
C PHE A 245 -17.78 2.09 14.54
N SER A 246 -17.42 3.00 13.64
CA SER A 246 -18.35 4.03 13.15
C SER A 246 -19.20 3.58 11.97
N GLY A 247 -18.70 2.67 11.11
CA GLY A 247 -19.31 2.33 9.83
C GLY A 247 -19.30 3.46 8.79
N GLU A 248 -18.81 4.64 9.16
CA GLU A 248 -18.84 5.85 8.35
C GLU A 248 -17.44 6.23 7.88
N ALA A 249 -17.30 6.43 6.57
CA ALA A 249 -16.10 7.02 6.00
C ALA A 249 -16.29 8.54 5.87
N THR A 250 -16.46 9.25 7.01
CA THR A 250 -16.42 10.72 6.99
C THR A 250 -14.98 11.18 6.81
N PHE A 251 -14.74 12.06 5.84
CA PHE A 251 -13.44 12.68 5.62
C PHE A 251 -13.62 14.19 5.50
N LEU A 252 -12.66 14.93 6.05
CA LEU A 252 -12.57 16.36 5.80
C LEU A 252 -12.27 16.52 4.30
N VAL A 253 -13.22 17.08 3.56
CA VAL A 253 -12.98 17.56 2.20
C VAL A 253 -11.84 18.57 2.34
N THR A 254 -10.77 18.37 1.57
CA THR A 254 -9.60 19.24 1.55
C THR A 254 -10.04 20.69 1.37
N GLY A 255 -9.99 21.45 2.45
CA GLY A 255 -9.97 22.91 2.48
C GLY A 255 -8.59 23.37 2.91
#